data_AF-F3GL10-F1
#
_entry.id   AF-F3GL10-F1
#
_cell.length_a   1.000
_cell.length_b   1.000
_cell.length_c   1.000
_cell.angle_alpha   90.00
_cell.angle_beta   90.00
_cell.angle_gamma   90.00
#
_symmetry.space_group_name_H-M   'P 1'
#
loop_
_entity.id
_entity.type
_entity.pdbx_description
1 polymer ?
#
loop_
_entity_poly.entity_id
_entity_poly.type
_entity_poly.pdbx_seq_one_letter_code
_entity_poly.pdbx_strand_id
1 'polypeptide(L)'
;AYAVKIEPKYSNDAVIYVTDASRAVGVATQLLSKELKPAFIEKTRLEYIEVRERTSARSARTERLSYGAAVAKKPQFDWENYTPAQPTSTWHPGAAGYRPERAGRVHRLDAVLHFLGPGGKYPRILTDEVVGEAATALYADATQMLRKLIDEKLISARAVFGFWPAHPVP
;
A
#
# COMPACT_ATOMS: atom_id res chain seq x y z
N ALA A 1 -12.95 -7.64 -0.01
CA ALA A 1 -13.29 -7.47 1.42
C ALA A 1 -14.71 -6.94 1.60
N TYR A 2 -15.10 -5.89 0.89
CA TYR A 2 -16.42 -5.26 0.98
C TYR A 2 -17.60 -6.24 0.83
N ALA A 3 -17.68 -6.97 -0.30
CA ALA A 3 -18.71 -7.98 -0.54
C ALA A 3 -18.74 -9.13 0.50
N VAL A 4 -17.59 -9.48 1.09
CA VAL A 4 -17.46 -10.66 1.96
C VAL A 4 -17.65 -10.32 3.44
N LYS A 5 -17.20 -9.14 3.87
CA LYS A 5 -17.08 -8.78 5.29
C LYS A 5 -17.91 -7.57 5.71
N ILE A 6 -18.22 -6.66 4.78
CA ILE A 6 -18.84 -5.36 5.09
C ILE A 6 -20.31 -5.37 4.71
N GLU A 7 -20.64 -5.68 3.45
CA GLU A 7 -22.03 -5.67 2.98
C GLU A 7 -22.97 -6.57 3.79
N PRO A 8 -22.60 -7.80 4.20
CA PRO A 8 -23.46 -8.65 5.03
C PRO A 8 -23.77 -8.08 6.42
N LYS A 9 -23.04 -7.06 6.87
CA LYS A 9 -23.16 -6.46 8.21
C LYS A 9 -23.85 -5.11 8.19
N TYR A 10 -24.32 -4.65 7.03
CA TYR A 10 -24.96 -3.35 6.89
C TYR A 10 -26.37 -3.50 6.32
N SER A 11 -27.37 -3.08 7.08
CA SER A 11 -28.78 -3.36 6.80
C SER A 11 -29.60 -2.16 6.32
N ASN A 12 -29.05 -0.94 6.40
CA ASN A 12 -29.85 0.26 6.14
C ASN A 12 -30.15 0.47 4.65
N ASP A 13 -29.14 0.30 3.79
CA ASP A 13 -29.28 0.55 2.35
C ASP A 13 -28.32 -0.33 1.54
N ALA A 14 -27.36 0.27 0.82
CA ALA A 14 -26.39 -0.44 -0.01
C ALA A 14 -24.95 -0.14 0.37
N VAL A 15 -24.07 -1.12 0.11
CA VAL A 15 -22.61 -0.98 0.26
C VAL A 15 -21.98 -1.07 -1.12
N ILE A 16 -21.42 0.03 -1.61
CA ILE A 16 -20.81 0.08 -2.96
C ILE A 16 -19.31 0.32 -2.83
N TYR A 17 -18.51 -0.57 -3.44
CA TYR A 17 -17.07 -0.41 -3.55
C TYR A 17 -16.72 0.29 -4.85
N VAL A 18 -15.94 1.36 -4.77
CA VAL A 18 -15.46 2.12 -5.93
C VAL A 18 -13.94 2.06 -5.96
N THR A 19 -13.37 1.72 -7.12
CA THR A 19 -11.94 1.46 -7.28
C THR A 19 -11.08 2.72 -7.26
N ASP A 20 -11.62 3.84 -7.72
CA ASP A 20 -10.90 5.10 -7.89
C ASP A 20 -11.86 6.29 -7.95
N ALA A 21 -11.31 7.51 -7.78
CA ALA A 21 -12.09 8.74 -7.71
C ALA A 21 -12.85 9.06 -9.00
N SER A 22 -12.32 8.70 -10.18
CA SER A 22 -12.97 9.01 -11.46
C SER A 22 -14.32 8.31 -11.61
N ARG A 23 -14.46 7.12 -11.01
CA ARG A 23 -15.70 6.33 -11.01
C ARG A 23 -16.68 6.75 -9.91
N ALA A 24 -16.19 7.41 -8.86
CA ALA A 24 -17.01 7.77 -7.71
C ALA A 24 -18.16 8.72 -8.07
N VAL A 25 -17.93 9.65 -9.00
CA VAL A 25 -18.96 10.60 -9.46
C VAL A 25 -20.10 9.84 -10.13
N GLY A 26 -19.80 8.94 -11.09
CA GLY A 26 -20.83 8.18 -11.79
C GLY A 26 -21.64 7.27 -10.86
N VAL A 27 -20.99 6.66 -9.86
CA VAL A 27 -21.65 5.87 -8.83
C VAL A 27 -22.56 6.74 -7.96
N ALA A 28 -22.08 7.91 -7.51
CA ALA A 28 -22.88 8.84 -6.73
C ALA A 28 -24.11 9.32 -7.50
N THR A 29 -23.97 9.65 -8.78
CA THR A 29 -25.10 10.03 -9.65
C THR A 29 -26.16 8.93 -9.73
N GLN A 30 -25.75 7.67 -9.89
CA GLN A 30 -26.69 6.54 -9.91
C GLN A 30 -27.40 6.35 -8.57
N LEU A 31 -26.69 6.50 -7.45
CA LEU A 31 -27.25 6.35 -6.10
C LEU A 31 -28.17 7.50 -5.69
N LEU A 32 -27.98 8.71 -6.24
CA LEU A 32 -28.85 9.87 -5.97
C LEU A 32 -30.11 9.87 -6.84
N SER A 33 -30.11 9.15 -7.98
CA SER A 33 -31.28 9.04 -8.84
C SER A 33 -32.30 8.05 -8.28
N LYS A 34 -33.54 8.51 -8.06
CA LYS A 34 -34.65 7.67 -7.59
C LYS A 34 -35.00 6.55 -8.57
N GLU A 35 -34.76 6.77 -9.86
CA GLU A 35 -35.08 5.83 -10.94
C GLU A 35 -33.97 4.78 -11.12
N LEU A 36 -32.69 5.20 -11.05
CA LEU A 36 -31.56 4.31 -11.32
C LEU A 36 -31.11 3.52 -10.09
N LYS A 37 -31.25 4.10 -8.89
CA LYS A 37 -30.77 3.51 -7.64
C LYS A 37 -31.27 2.06 -7.42
N PRO A 38 -32.56 1.72 -7.58
CA PRO A 38 -33.04 0.37 -7.28
C PRO A 38 -32.37 -0.70 -8.13
N ALA A 39 -32.30 -0.49 -9.45
CA ALA A 39 -31.70 -1.44 -10.38
C ALA A 39 -30.17 -1.57 -10.16
N PHE A 40 -29.50 -0.45 -9.85
CA PHE A 40 -28.06 -0.43 -9.59
C PHE A 40 -27.69 -1.20 -8.31
N ILE A 41 -28.46 -1.03 -7.24
CA ILE A 41 -28.24 -1.75 -5.98
C ILE A 41 -28.45 -3.25 -6.18
N GLU A 42 -29.51 -3.64 -6.87
CA GLU A 42 -29.82 -5.06 -7.07
C GLU A 42 -28.72 -5.75 -7.89
N LYS A 43 -28.30 -5.12 -8.99
CA LYS A 43 -27.17 -5.58 -9.78
C LYS A 43 -25.91 -5.76 -8.91
N THR A 44 -25.58 -4.77 -8.08
CA THR A 44 -24.38 -4.83 -7.23
C THR A 44 -24.48 -5.94 -6.18
N ARG A 45 -25.67 -6.19 -5.61
CA ARG A 45 -25.89 -7.28 -4.66
C ARG A 45 -25.67 -8.64 -5.29
N LEU A 46 -26.17 -8.85 -6.51
CA LEU A 46 -25.94 -10.08 -7.28
C LEU A 46 -24.45 -10.30 -7.55
N GLU A 47 -23.74 -9.26 -8.03
CA GLU A 47 -22.28 -9.33 -8.22
C GLU A 47 -21.55 -9.69 -6.91
N TYR A 48 -22.00 -9.18 -5.77
CA TYR A 48 -21.39 -9.48 -4.48
C TYR A 48 -21.66 -10.91 -4.00
N ILE A 49 -22.82 -11.50 -4.32
CA ILE A 49 -23.10 -12.91 -4.07
C ILE A 49 -22.10 -13.77 -4.83
N GLU A 50 -21.91 -13.52 -6.14
CA GLU A 50 -20.94 -14.26 -6.95
C GLU A 50 -19.51 -14.13 -6.41
N VAL A 51 -19.11 -12.93 -5.97
CA VAL A 51 -17.78 -12.69 -5.37
C VAL A 51 -17.61 -13.49 -4.08
N ARG A 52 -18.65 -13.59 -3.24
CA ARG A 52 -18.62 -14.38 -2.00
C ARG A 52 -18.45 -15.86 -2.29
N GLU A 53 -19.24 -16.40 -3.21
CA GLU A 53 -19.17 -17.81 -3.62
C GLU A 53 -17.81 -18.17 -4.23
N ARG A 54 -17.29 -17.32 -5.12
CA ARG A 54 -15.96 -17.51 -5.69
C ARG A 54 -14.86 -17.47 -4.63
N THR A 55 -14.99 -16.60 -3.64
CA THR A 55 -14.00 -16.46 -2.56
C THR A 55 -14.04 -17.66 -1.62
N SER A 56 -15.23 -18.15 -1.24
CA SER A 56 -15.37 -19.33 -0.39
C SER A 56 -14.78 -20.57 -1.08
N ALA A 57 -15.06 -20.77 -2.37
CA ALA A 57 -14.51 -21.87 -3.17
C ALA A 57 -12.96 -21.86 -3.27
N ARG A 58 -12.33 -20.68 -3.30
CA ARG A 58 -10.86 -20.55 -3.31
C ARG A 58 -10.22 -20.92 -1.97
N SER A 59 -10.89 -20.57 -0.86
CA SER A 59 -10.36 -20.80 0.49
C SER A 59 -10.18 -22.28 0.84
N ALA A 60 -10.88 -23.16 0.11
CA ALA A 60 -10.82 -24.61 0.21
C ALA A 60 -9.65 -25.25 -0.57
N ARG A 61 -8.98 -24.53 -1.48
CA ARG A 61 -7.95 -25.10 -2.37
C ARG A 61 -6.54 -25.15 -1.77
N THR A 62 -6.29 -24.44 -0.67
CA THR A 62 -4.95 -24.41 -0.06
C THR A 62 -4.92 -25.37 1.13
N GLU A 63 -4.15 -26.45 0.99
CA GLU A 63 -3.84 -27.33 2.11
C GLU A 63 -3.08 -26.54 3.18
N ARG A 64 -3.71 -26.36 4.34
CA ARG A 64 -3.08 -25.68 5.48
C ARG A 64 -2.46 -26.74 6.36
N LEU A 65 -1.16 -26.60 6.62
CA LEU A 65 -0.50 -27.39 7.65
C LEU A 65 -1.05 -27.00 9.02
N SER A 66 -1.13 -27.99 9.93
CA SER A 66 -1.31 -27.69 11.35
C SER A 66 -0.11 -26.86 11.84
N TYR A 67 -0.29 -26.10 12.92
CA TYR A 67 0.79 -25.32 13.52
C TYR A 67 2.02 -26.20 13.84
N GLY A 68 1.80 -27.37 14.45
CA GLY A 68 2.89 -28.32 14.74
C GLY A 68 3.61 -28.82 13.49
N ALA A 69 2.87 -29.13 12.41
CA ALA A 69 3.48 -29.55 11.15
C ALA A 69 4.26 -28.41 10.46
N ALA A 70 3.79 -27.16 10.58
CA ALA A 70 4.51 -26.00 10.08
C ALA A 70 5.80 -25.73 10.86
N VAL A 71 5.76 -25.83 12.20
CA VAL A 71 6.94 -25.70 13.07
C VAL A 71 7.95 -26.80 12.78
N ALA A 72 7.51 -28.05 12.58
CA ALA A 72 8.39 -29.16 12.20
C ALA A 72 9.05 -28.96 10.82
N LYS A 73 8.36 -28.28 9.90
CA LYS A 73 8.89 -27.91 8.58
C LYS A 73 9.64 -26.57 8.56
N LYS A 74 10.00 -26.01 9.73
CA LYS A 74 10.79 -24.78 9.78
C LYS A 74 12.09 -24.94 8.98
N PRO A 75 12.57 -23.88 8.30
CA PRO A 75 13.87 -23.91 7.64
C PRO A 75 14.96 -24.34 8.62
N GLN A 76 15.79 -25.29 8.21
CA GLN A 76 16.95 -25.74 8.98
C GLN A 76 18.13 -24.88 8.59
N PHE A 77 18.72 -24.19 9.56
CA PHE A 77 19.91 -23.36 9.37
C PHE A 77 21.06 -23.97 10.17
N ASP A 78 22.23 -24.03 9.55
CA ASP A 78 23.47 -24.43 10.23
C ASP A 78 23.99 -23.24 11.04
N TRP A 79 23.51 -23.12 12.27
CA TRP A 79 23.95 -22.08 13.21
C TRP A 79 25.33 -22.37 13.81
N GLU A 80 25.83 -23.60 13.72
CA GLU A 80 27.16 -23.96 14.23
C GLU A 80 28.25 -23.41 13.33
N ASN A 81 28.04 -23.42 12.01
CA ASN A 81 29.00 -22.92 11.03
C ASN A 81 28.66 -21.52 10.48
N TYR A 82 27.65 -20.84 11.03
CA TYR A 82 27.27 -19.49 10.63
C TYR A 82 27.50 -18.48 11.76
N THR A 83 28.29 -17.45 11.49
CA THR A 83 28.44 -16.29 12.38
C THR A 83 27.56 -15.15 11.86
N PRO A 84 26.48 -14.77 12.58
CA PRO A 84 25.65 -13.64 12.19
C PRO A 84 26.46 -12.34 12.09
N ALA A 85 26.21 -11.57 11.05
CA ALA A 85 26.84 -10.25 10.89
C ALA A 85 26.47 -9.35 12.07
N GLN A 86 27.49 -8.92 12.83
CA GLN A 86 27.27 -7.96 13.90
C GLN A 86 27.05 -6.56 13.32
N PRO A 87 25.97 -5.85 13.72
CA PRO A 87 25.76 -4.49 13.27
C PRO A 87 26.89 -3.59 13.77
N THR A 88 27.41 -2.73 12.90
CA THR A 88 28.54 -1.82 13.21
C THR A 88 28.23 -0.82 14.32
N SER A 89 26.95 -0.58 14.64
CA SER A 89 26.54 0.22 15.78
C SER A 89 25.44 -0.49 16.57
N THR A 90 25.68 -0.75 17.85
CA THR A 90 24.67 -1.08 18.85
C THR A 90 23.93 0.20 19.27
N TRP A 91 23.16 0.79 18.36
CA TRP A 91 22.44 2.02 18.66
C TRP A 91 21.20 1.74 19.52
N HIS A 92 21.09 2.47 20.64
CA HIS A 92 19.94 2.42 21.54
C HIS A 92 19.10 3.71 21.46
N PRO A 93 17.76 3.62 21.62
CA PRO A 93 16.88 4.79 21.59
C PRO A 93 17.19 5.73 22.77
N GLY A 94 17.85 6.85 22.48
CA GLY A 94 18.22 7.86 23.48
C GLY A 94 19.34 8.78 22.99
N ALA A 95 20.21 8.28 22.10
CA ALA A 95 21.20 9.10 21.40
C ALA A 95 20.52 9.81 20.22
N ALA A 96 19.98 11.01 20.46
CA ALA A 96 19.49 11.97 19.45
C ALA A 96 18.98 11.31 18.16
N GLY A 97 17.69 10.95 18.13
CA GLY A 97 17.05 10.31 16.98
C GLY A 97 17.48 10.94 15.66
N TYR A 98 17.79 10.09 14.68
CA TYR A 98 18.29 10.45 13.35
C TYR A 98 17.66 11.76 12.88
N ARG A 99 18.45 12.84 12.93
CA ARG A 99 18.12 14.14 12.34
C ARG A 99 18.41 14.01 10.85
N PRO A 100 17.39 14.01 9.97
CA PRO A 100 17.59 13.95 8.54
C PRO A 100 18.09 15.27 7.97
N GLU A 101 18.75 16.12 8.77
CA GLU A 101 19.52 17.25 8.28
C GLU A 101 20.57 16.79 7.25
N ARG A 102 20.94 15.49 7.24
CA ARG A 102 21.76 14.84 6.22
C ARG A 102 20.99 14.02 5.17
N ALA A 103 19.67 14.09 5.11
CA ALA A 103 18.89 13.55 3.99
C ALA A 103 18.98 14.50 2.79
N GLY A 104 20.20 14.88 2.41
CA GLY A 104 20.47 15.87 1.36
C GLY A 104 20.20 15.37 -0.06
N ARG A 105 19.42 14.30 -0.23
CA ARG A 105 19.09 13.78 -1.55
C ARG A 105 17.68 13.22 -1.60
N VAL A 106 16.83 13.98 -2.29
CA VAL A 106 15.52 13.57 -2.78
C VAL A 106 15.73 12.41 -3.77
N HIS A 107 15.82 11.18 -3.26
CA HIS A 107 16.08 10.02 -4.11
C HIS A 107 14.82 9.27 -4.54
N ARG A 108 13.64 9.66 -4.03
CA ARG A 108 12.39 8.89 -4.14
C ARG A 108 11.16 9.79 -4.31
N LEU A 109 11.15 10.61 -5.35
CA LEU A 109 9.96 11.37 -5.76
C LEU A 109 9.13 10.63 -6.83
N ASP A 110 9.59 9.45 -7.25
CA ASP A 110 8.96 8.57 -8.23
C ASP A 110 7.51 8.22 -7.88
N ALA A 111 7.16 8.17 -6.59
CA ALA A 111 5.81 7.92 -6.12
C ALA A 111 4.81 9.00 -6.53
N VAL A 112 5.24 10.26 -6.71
CA VAL A 112 4.34 11.36 -7.13
C VAL A 112 3.77 11.12 -8.53
N LEU A 113 4.51 10.42 -9.39
CA LEU A 113 4.10 10.16 -10.76
C LEU A 113 3.08 9.01 -10.88
N HIS A 114 2.83 8.27 -9.79
CA HIS A 114 1.88 7.16 -9.78
C HIS A 114 0.45 7.59 -10.17
N PHE A 115 0.10 8.86 -9.90
CA PHE A 115 -1.26 9.38 -10.12
C PHE A 115 -1.57 9.70 -11.59
N LEU A 116 -0.57 9.73 -12.48
CA LEU A 116 -0.75 10.06 -13.88
C LEU A 116 -1.22 8.88 -14.74
N GLY A 117 -1.45 7.72 -14.14
CA GLY A 117 -2.01 6.55 -14.82
C GLY A 117 -0.96 5.65 -15.45
N PRO A 118 -1.34 4.81 -16.42
CA PRO A 118 -0.50 3.74 -16.95
C PRO A 118 0.53 4.28 -17.98
N GLY A 119 1.52 5.04 -17.53
CA GLY A 119 2.68 5.50 -18.34
C GLY A 119 3.99 4.79 -18.01
N GLY A 120 3.92 3.66 -17.29
CA GLY A 120 5.10 2.96 -16.79
C GLY A 120 5.71 3.57 -15.53
N LYS A 121 6.86 3.03 -15.08
CA LYS A 121 7.55 3.49 -13.87
C LYS A 121 8.52 4.61 -14.21
N TYR A 122 8.80 5.49 -13.25
CA TYR A 122 9.96 6.39 -13.33
C TYR A 122 11.25 5.60 -13.62
N PRO A 123 12.18 6.11 -14.46
CA PRO A 123 12.10 7.38 -15.19
C PRO A 123 11.34 7.29 -16.54
N ARG A 124 10.91 6.09 -16.98
CA ARG A 124 10.31 5.87 -18.30
C ARG A 124 9.02 6.68 -18.53
N ILE A 125 8.23 6.90 -17.49
CA ILE A 125 7.00 7.71 -17.57
C ILE A 125 7.25 9.16 -18.02
N LEU A 126 8.47 9.68 -17.88
CA LEU A 126 8.82 11.05 -18.29
C LEU A 126 8.88 11.21 -19.82
N THR A 127 9.13 10.11 -20.54
CA THR A 127 9.22 10.08 -22.01
C THR A 127 8.03 9.35 -22.63
N ASP A 128 6.95 9.16 -21.88
CA ASP A 128 5.74 8.51 -22.38
C ASP A 128 5.03 9.42 -23.40
N GLU A 129 4.50 8.83 -24.48
CA GLU A 129 3.88 9.59 -25.58
C GLU A 129 2.56 10.25 -25.17
N VAL A 130 1.86 9.71 -24.18
CA VAL A 130 0.54 10.19 -23.74
C VAL A 130 0.67 11.08 -22.51
N VAL A 131 1.47 10.67 -21.51
CA VAL A 131 1.55 11.35 -20.21
C VAL A 131 2.91 11.95 -19.90
N GLY A 132 3.90 11.85 -20.79
CA GLY A 132 5.29 12.26 -20.53
C GLY A 132 5.46 13.75 -20.25
N GLU A 133 4.76 14.61 -20.99
CA GLU A 133 4.77 16.06 -20.75
C GLU A 133 4.21 16.40 -19.36
N ALA A 134 3.02 15.89 -19.04
CA ALA A 134 2.39 16.07 -17.74
C ALA A 134 3.24 15.47 -16.60
N ALA A 135 3.88 14.32 -16.82
CA ALA A 135 4.76 13.68 -15.86
C ALA A 135 6.02 14.49 -15.59
N THR A 136 6.61 15.06 -16.63
CA THR A 136 7.79 15.92 -16.52
C THR A 136 7.45 17.21 -15.77
N ALA A 137 6.33 17.86 -16.11
CA ALA A 137 5.86 19.05 -15.42
C ALA A 137 5.57 18.77 -13.93
N LEU A 138 4.81 17.72 -13.62
CA LEU A 138 4.49 17.33 -12.26
C LEU A 138 5.75 17.01 -11.44
N TYR A 139 6.73 16.32 -12.04
CA TYR A 139 8.00 16.02 -11.39
C TYR A 139 8.79 17.29 -11.08
N ALA A 140 8.83 18.25 -12.00
CA ALA A 140 9.49 19.53 -11.82
C ALA A 140 8.85 20.33 -10.68
N ASP A 141 7.52 20.47 -10.69
CA ASP A 141 6.76 21.19 -9.66
C ASP A 141 6.95 20.57 -8.28
N ALA A 142 6.83 19.24 -8.19
CA ALA A 142 7.02 18.52 -6.93
C ALA A 142 8.46 18.64 -6.40
N THR A 143 9.45 18.65 -7.29
CA THR A 143 10.86 18.88 -6.92
C THR A 143 11.07 20.31 -6.40
N GLN A 144 10.48 21.31 -7.05
CA GLN A 144 10.56 22.70 -6.61
C GLN A 144 9.88 22.90 -5.25
N MET A 145 8.68 22.36 -5.07
CA MET A 145 7.97 22.43 -3.79
C MET A 145 8.76 21.75 -2.68
N LEU A 146 9.31 20.56 -2.94
CA LEU A 146 10.09 19.84 -1.92
C LEU A 146 11.36 20.60 -1.53
N ARG A 147 12.06 21.23 -2.48
CA ARG A 147 13.19 22.12 -2.19
C ARG A 147 12.78 23.24 -1.26
N LYS A 148 11.69 23.96 -1.58
CA LYS A 148 11.15 25.01 -0.73
C LYS A 148 10.86 24.51 0.69
N LEU A 149 10.19 23.37 0.82
CA LEU A 149 9.84 22.78 2.12
C LEU A 149 11.09 22.42 2.96
N ILE A 150 12.19 22.02 2.32
CA ILE A 150 13.47 21.70 2.96
C ILE A 150 14.25 22.97 3.33
N ASP A 151 14.42 23.89 2.37
CA ASP A 151 15.22 25.11 2.51
C ASP A 151 14.62 26.05 3.57
N GLU A 152 13.29 26.18 3.57
CA GLU A 152 12.55 26.97 4.56
C GLU A 152 12.30 26.21 5.88
N LYS A 153 12.77 24.96 6.00
CA LYS A 153 12.58 24.10 7.19
C LYS A 153 11.11 23.94 7.61
N LEU A 154 10.19 23.95 6.65
CA LEU A 154 8.75 23.82 6.88
C LEU A 154 8.33 22.40 7.26
N ILE A 155 9.15 21.41 6.87
CA ILE A 155 8.97 20.02 7.25
C ILE A 155 10.29 19.46 7.81
N SER A 156 10.17 18.58 8.78
CA SER A 156 11.29 17.79 9.29
C SER A 156 10.93 16.32 9.18
N ALA A 157 11.68 15.54 8.41
CA ALA A 157 11.60 14.10 8.55
C ALA A 157 12.13 13.71 9.95
N ARG A 158 11.57 12.66 10.55
CA ARG A 158 12.03 12.12 11.82
C ARG A 158 11.94 10.61 11.74
N ALA A 159 12.99 9.93 12.16
CA ALA A 159 13.02 8.48 12.21
C ALA A 159 13.83 8.01 13.42
N VAL A 160 13.50 6.82 13.89
CA VAL A 160 14.19 6.12 14.98
C VAL A 160 14.45 4.71 14.49
N PHE A 161 15.70 4.26 14.53
CA PHE A 161 16.10 2.92 14.14
C PHE A 161 17.02 2.37 15.23
N GLY A 162 16.84 1.13 15.66
CA GLY A 162 17.70 0.53 16.68
C GLY A 162 18.02 -0.92 16.37
N PHE A 163 19.08 -1.41 17.01
CA PHE A 163 19.49 -2.81 16.96
C PHE A 163 19.43 -3.38 18.37
N TRP A 164 18.78 -4.55 18.51
CA TRP A 164 18.70 -5.28 19.78
C TRP A 164 19.22 -6.70 19.58
N PRO A 165 19.94 -7.27 20.56
CA PRO A 165 20.23 -8.69 20.58
C PRO A 165 18.93 -9.49 20.54
N ALA A 166 18.86 -10.49 19.67
CA ALA A 166 17.73 -11.38 19.54
C ALA A 166 18.23 -12.80 19.28
N HIS A 167 17.50 -13.79 19.80
CA HIS A 167 17.74 -15.20 19.54
C HIS A 167 16.39 -15.91 19.36
N PRO A 168 16.32 -16.97 18.53
CA PRO A 168 15.12 -17.78 18.45
C PRO A 168 14.87 -18.51 19.78
N VAL A 169 13.62 -18.55 20.21
CA VAL A 169 13.20 -19.39 21.34
C VAL A 169 12.87 -20.79 20.79
N PRO A 170 13.29 -21.89 21.46
CA PRO A 170 13.04 -23.26 21.02
C PRO A 170 11.56 -23.61 20.80
#